data_AF-A0A397FK16-F1
#
_entry.id   AF-A0A397FK16-F1
#
_cell.length_a   1.000
_cell.length_b   1.000
_cell.length_c   1.000
_cell.angle_alpha   90.00
_cell.angle_beta   90.00
_cell.angle_gamma   90.00
#
_symmetry.space_group_name_H-M   'P 1'
#
loop_
_entity.id
_entity.type
_entity.pdbx_description
1 polymer ?
#
loop_
_entity_poly.entity_id
_entity_poly.type
_entity_poly.pdbx_seq_one_letter_code
_entity_poly.pdbx_strand_id
1 'polypeptide(L)'
;MAQKSSPYSIRLGYNKDWNNYFFAKSKKEQVDYLKKDKLIRDYLNFHFSDIDQLKIEYTKNSIFIYLHMPGISFLIEENKEKLNMVAKGVHTVFNDSSINVQVNLIEVKRIYSQAQSIANIIAKQLKMRLPSRQILKNVLIKLPFEKEVKGVKIEIKGRLDESDIARERKETYGKMPISTIDSNVDVGRNKAILSSGTIGIKVLVYKGRFWKKKINIMLIPKKTKYRYNHSYSYEGYPKGNRVVSFGEFGLKTQEGAYITNRQIEAGRKFISPYVKKTGKMWIRVFPHLGKTKKSVGVRMGSGKGSIEEWVAVVKSGTIIYEIKGVSKSVAYKVLKKAGDKLPKNNGKAKIKYKVVERNE
;
A
#
# COMPACT_ATOMS: atom_id res chain seq x y z
N MET A 1 0.82 34.59 10.77
CA MET A 1 0.29 33.35 10.16
C MET A 1 0.73 32.16 10.99
N ALA A 2 -0.17 31.23 11.33
CA ALA A 2 0.22 29.99 11.99
C ALA A 2 1.04 29.10 11.05
N GLN A 3 2.20 28.65 11.50
CA GLN A 3 3.05 27.72 10.76
C GLN A 3 2.40 26.33 10.76
N LYS A 4 2.30 25.70 9.59
CA LYS A 4 1.77 24.33 9.44
C LYS A 4 2.89 23.41 8.99
N SER A 5 3.04 22.28 9.68
CA SER A 5 3.94 21.21 9.27
C SER A 5 3.53 20.61 7.92
N SER A 6 4.50 20.05 7.20
CA SER A 6 4.26 19.42 5.90
C SER A 6 3.42 18.15 6.07
N PRO A 7 2.25 18.03 5.42
CA PRO A 7 1.42 16.83 5.53
C PRO A 7 2.14 15.56 5.04
N TYR A 8 3.06 15.70 4.08
CA TYR A 8 3.89 14.60 3.59
C TYR A 8 4.88 14.14 4.67
N SER A 9 5.63 15.07 5.26
CA SER A 9 6.71 14.76 6.21
C SER A 9 6.21 14.11 7.49
N ILE A 10 5.06 14.55 8.03
CA ILE A 10 4.46 13.94 9.24
C ILE A 10 4.07 12.47 9.00
N ARG A 11 3.83 12.09 7.74
CA ARG A 11 3.33 10.78 7.34
C ARG A 11 4.40 9.86 6.77
N LEU A 12 5.62 10.38 6.62
CA LEU A 12 6.76 9.66 6.12
C LEU A 12 7.13 8.53 7.09
N GLY A 13 7.32 7.31 6.57
CA GLY A 13 7.56 6.11 7.37
C GLY A 13 6.30 5.45 7.94
N TYR A 14 5.12 6.09 7.79
CA TYR A 14 3.83 5.51 8.18
C TYR A 14 2.96 5.13 6.99
N ASN A 15 2.53 6.14 6.21
CA ASN A 15 1.72 5.93 5.00
C ASN A 15 2.30 6.59 3.73
N LYS A 16 3.42 7.32 3.87
CA LYS A 16 4.24 7.82 2.78
C LYS A 16 5.63 7.22 2.87
N ASP A 17 6.20 6.92 1.71
CA ASP A 17 7.55 6.41 1.58
C ASP A 17 8.52 7.50 1.15
N TRP A 18 9.81 7.15 1.11
CA TRP A 18 10.85 8.02 0.57
C TRP A 18 10.77 8.08 -0.96
N ASN A 19 11.14 9.23 -1.54
CA ASN A 19 11.25 9.39 -3.00
C ASN A 19 12.67 9.08 -3.51
N ASN A 20 13.59 8.76 -2.62
CA ASN A 20 14.96 8.39 -2.94
C ASN A 20 15.32 7.18 -2.09
N TYR A 21 15.86 6.14 -2.72
CA TYR A 21 16.32 4.93 -2.08
C TYR A 21 17.79 4.73 -2.41
N PHE A 22 18.65 4.97 -1.42
CA PHE A 22 20.06 4.63 -1.49
C PHE A 22 20.56 4.27 -0.10
N PHE A 23 21.69 3.57 -0.05
CA PHE A 23 22.37 3.26 1.20
C PHE A 23 23.84 3.60 1.05
N ALA A 24 24.29 4.63 1.75
CA ALA A 24 25.69 5.04 1.81
C ALA A 24 26.37 4.40 3.03
N LYS A 25 27.63 3.98 2.89
CA LYS A 25 28.41 3.40 4.00
C LYS A 25 29.00 4.51 4.89
N SER A 26 29.35 5.64 4.29
CA SER A 26 29.97 6.78 4.96
C SER A 26 29.09 8.03 4.88
N LYS A 27 29.21 8.92 5.87
CA LYS A 27 28.57 10.26 5.85
C LYS A 27 29.03 11.08 4.64
N LYS A 28 30.31 10.99 4.26
CA LYS A 28 30.86 11.73 3.10
C LYS A 28 30.20 11.27 1.80
N GLU A 29 30.07 9.96 1.64
CA GLU A 29 29.39 9.33 0.51
C GLU A 29 27.89 9.70 0.50
N GLN A 30 27.23 9.73 1.65
CA GLN A 30 25.84 10.17 1.76
C GLN A 30 25.63 11.61 1.27
N VAL A 31 26.52 12.52 1.65
CA VAL A 31 26.47 13.93 1.23
C VAL A 31 26.69 14.05 -0.28
N ASP A 32 27.61 13.26 -0.85
CA ASP A 32 27.86 13.24 -2.29
C ASP A 32 26.64 12.75 -3.09
N TYR A 33 26.04 11.62 -2.69
CA TYR A 33 24.81 11.12 -3.29
C TYR A 33 23.66 12.13 -3.20
N LEU A 34 23.53 12.85 -2.08
CA LEU A 34 22.49 13.87 -1.92
C LEU A 34 22.69 15.06 -2.87
N LYS A 35 23.94 15.51 -3.06
CA LYS A 35 24.27 16.57 -4.03
C LYS A 35 23.94 16.12 -5.46
N LYS A 36 24.35 14.90 -5.82
CA LYS A 36 24.06 14.31 -7.13
C LYS A 36 22.56 14.13 -7.37
N ASP A 37 21.82 13.61 -6.39
CA ASP A 37 20.35 13.47 -6.47
C ASP A 37 19.67 14.82 -6.71
N LYS A 38 20.10 15.89 -6.03
CA LYS A 38 19.58 17.24 -6.27
C LYS A 38 19.83 17.70 -7.71
N LEU A 39 21.05 17.55 -8.22
CA LEU A 39 21.40 17.92 -9.59
C LEU A 39 20.57 17.15 -10.62
N ILE A 40 20.40 15.84 -10.42
CA ILE A 40 19.55 15.00 -11.28
C ILE A 40 18.10 15.49 -11.25
N ARG A 41 17.56 15.79 -10.06
CA ARG A 41 16.18 16.28 -9.93
C ARG A 41 15.98 17.61 -10.63
N ASP A 42 16.91 18.54 -10.47
CA ASP A 42 16.85 19.84 -11.13
C ASP A 42 16.95 19.69 -12.65
N TYR A 43 17.84 18.81 -13.14
CA TYR A 43 17.97 18.46 -14.56
C TYR A 43 16.68 17.82 -15.13
N LEU A 44 16.09 16.85 -14.43
CA LEU A 44 14.87 16.19 -14.87
C LEU A 44 13.66 17.12 -14.88
N ASN A 45 13.52 17.97 -13.86
CA ASN A 45 12.45 18.98 -13.81
C ASN A 45 12.59 20.06 -14.89
N PHE A 46 13.80 20.30 -15.39
CA PHE A 46 14.04 21.21 -16.50
C PHE A 46 13.54 20.61 -17.83
N HIS A 47 13.85 19.34 -18.09
CA HIS A 47 13.45 18.65 -19.32
C HIS A 47 11.98 18.21 -19.34
N PHE A 48 11.41 17.84 -18.20
CA PHE A 48 10.04 17.37 -18.09
C PHE A 48 9.22 18.26 -17.15
N SER A 49 8.27 19.01 -17.72
CA SER A 49 7.44 19.96 -16.95
C SER A 49 6.25 19.33 -16.21
N ASP A 50 5.84 18.11 -16.59
CA ASP A 50 4.62 17.44 -16.09
C ASP A 50 4.90 16.27 -15.15
N ILE A 51 6.05 16.25 -14.49
CA ILE A 51 6.35 15.21 -13.52
C ILE A 51 5.38 15.31 -12.32
N ASP A 52 4.73 14.20 -12.01
CA ASP A 52 3.86 14.05 -10.83
C ASP A 52 4.66 13.57 -9.62
N GLN A 53 5.42 12.49 -9.81
CA GLN A 53 6.30 11.93 -8.79
C GLN A 53 7.60 11.43 -9.44
N LEU A 54 8.71 11.69 -8.76
CA LEU A 54 10.04 11.29 -9.19
C LEU A 54 10.68 10.43 -8.11
N LYS A 55 10.88 9.15 -8.41
CA LYS A 55 11.57 8.20 -7.54
C LYS A 55 12.90 7.82 -8.14
N ILE A 56 13.95 7.83 -7.33
CA ILE A 56 15.27 7.37 -7.73
C ILE A 56 15.70 6.25 -6.79
N GLU A 57 16.16 5.15 -7.37
CA GLU A 57 16.73 4.02 -6.66
C GLU A 57 18.17 3.83 -7.11
N TYR A 58 19.08 3.88 -6.16
CA TYR A 58 20.50 3.69 -6.38
C TYR A 58 20.91 2.29 -5.92
N THR A 59 21.51 1.55 -6.84
CA THR A 59 22.23 0.31 -6.55
C THR A 59 23.72 0.53 -6.76
N LYS A 60 24.55 -0.49 -6.54
CA LYS A 60 26.01 -0.35 -6.72
C LYS A 60 26.42 0.02 -8.15
N ASN A 61 25.76 -0.56 -9.15
CA ASN A 61 26.17 -0.43 -10.55
C ASN A 61 25.06 0.16 -11.43
N SER A 62 23.88 0.43 -10.89
CA SER A 62 22.75 0.93 -11.67
C SER A 62 21.90 1.94 -10.93
N ILE A 63 21.42 2.93 -11.67
CA ILE A 63 20.51 3.97 -11.19
C ILE A 63 19.18 3.78 -11.91
N PHE A 64 18.12 3.54 -11.15
CA PHE A 64 16.77 3.45 -11.68
C PHE A 64 16.02 4.74 -11.38
N ILE A 65 15.59 5.43 -12.42
CA ILE A 65 14.83 6.67 -12.32
C ILE A 65 13.41 6.38 -12.77
N TYR A 66 12.44 6.47 -11.86
CA TYR A 66 11.03 6.29 -12.18
C TYR A 66 10.34 7.65 -12.23
N LEU A 67 9.90 8.02 -13.43
CA LEU A 67 9.15 9.23 -13.71
C LEU A 67 7.68 8.88 -13.83
N HIS A 68 6.88 9.33 -12.86
CA HIS A 68 5.43 9.23 -12.93
C HIS A 68 4.89 10.45 -13.68
N MET A 69 4.32 10.24 -14.86
CA MET A 69 3.79 11.32 -15.72
C MET A 69 2.43 10.94 -16.32
N PRO A 70 1.54 11.91 -16.55
CA PRO A 70 0.32 11.69 -17.32
C PRO A 70 0.62 11.64 -18.84
N GLY A 71 -0.21 10.92 -19.61
CA GLY A 71 -0.22 11.01 -21.08
C GLY A 71 0.98 10.39 -21.82
N ILE A 72 1.74 9.50 -21.17
CA ILE A 72 2.93 8.85 -21.77
C ILE A 72 2.57 8.07 -23.04
N SER A 73 1.40 7.42 -23.06
CA SER A 73 0.96 6.57 -24.17
C SER A 73 0.89 7.30 -25.53
N PHE A 74 0.68 8.61 -25.53
CA PHE A 74 0.57 9.41 -26.76
C PHE A 74 1.94 9.88 -27.30
N LEU A 75 2.99 9.86 -26.47
CA LEU A 75 4.27 10.53 -26.75
C LEU A 75 5.45 9.55 -26.81
N ILE A 76 5.21 8.28 -27.16
CA ILE A 76 6.21 7.21 -27.01
C ILE A 76 7.47 7.46 -27.86
N GLU A 77 7.33 7.94 -29.09
CA GLU A 77 8.47 8.13 -30.01
C GLU A 77 9.33 9.34 -29.64
N GLU A 78 8.73 10.52 -29.47
CA GLU A 78 9.45 11.73 -29.04
C GLU A 78 10.13 11.55 -27.68
N ASN A 79 9.52 10.78 -26.78
CA ASN A 79 10.10 10.54 -25.47
C ASN A 79 11.30 9.60 -25.54
N LYS A 80 11.42 8.68 -26.51
CA LYS A 80 12.60 7.79 -26.60
C LYS A 80 13.89 8.57 -26.81
N GLU A 81 13.89 9.55 -27.70
CA GLU A 81 15.06 10.40 -27.94
C GLU A 81 15.39 11.26 -26.71
N LYS A 82 14.38 11.91 -26.12
CA LYS A 82 14.53 12.71 -24.91
C LYS A 82 15.04 11.86 -23.73
N LEU A 83 14.56 10.63 -23.57
CA LEU A 83 15.02 9.69 -22.54
C LEU A 83 16.49 9.33 -22.74
N ASN A 84 16.93 9.08 -23.97
CA ASN A 84 18.32 8.79 -24.28
C ASN A 84 19.23 10.00 -23.98
N MET A 85 18.79 11.21 -24.34
CA MET A 85 19.51 12.45 -23.99
C MET A 85 19.62 12.62 -22.47
N VAL A 86 18.51 12.42 -21.76
CA VAL A 86 18.46 12.56 -20.31
C VAL A 86 19.32 11.51 -19.62
N ALA A 87 19.32 10.27 -20.08
CA ALA A 87 20.20 9.22 -19.56
C ALA A 87 21.67 9.63 -19.70
N LYS A 88 22.09 10.13 -20.88
CA LYS A 88 23.44 10.67 -21.10
C LYS A 88 23.76 11.82 -20.14
N GLY A 89 22.83 12.76 -19.94
CA GLY A 89 22.98 13.84 -18.96
C GLY A 89 23.19 13.33 -17.53
N VAL A 90 22.42 12.33 -17.09
CA VAL A 90 22.60 11.71 -15.78
C VAL A 90 23.95 11.00 -15.65
N HIS A 91 24.43 10.33 -16.69
CA HIS A 91 25.78 9.75 -16.70
C HIS A 91 26.88 10.82 -16.49
N THR A 92 26.76 12.00 -17.13
CA THR A 92 27.72 13.09 -16.94
C THR A 92 27.74 13.65 -15.51
N VAL A 93 26.65 13.53 -14.75
CA VAL A 93 26.63 13.97 -13.34
C VAL A 93 27.42 13.03 -12.43
N PHE A 94 27.51 11.74 -12.78
CA PHE A 94 28.24 10.75 -11.98
C PHE A 94 29.72 10.64 -12.34
N ASN A 95 30.12 11.03 -13.55
CA ASN A 95 31.50 10.88 -14.07
C ASN A 95 32.06 9.44 -14.01
N ASP A 96 31.19 8.44 -13.89
CA ASP A 96 31.53 7.01 -13.85
C ASP A 96 30.85 6.29 -15.02
N SER A 97 31.65 5.79 -15.96
CA SER A 97 31.18 5.06 -17.14
C SER A 97 30.67 3.65 -16.84
N SER A 98 30.91 3.14 -15.64
CA SER A 98 30.51 1.79 -15.19
C SER A 98 29.07 1.71 -14.67
N ILE A 99 28.44 2.87 -14.39
CA ILE A 99 27.10 2.92 -13.80
C ILE A 99 26.06 2.91 -14.93
N ASN A 100 25.17 1.94 -14.96
CA ASN A 100 24.06 1.87 -15.92
C ASN A 100 22.87 2.73 -15.45
N VAL A 101 22.46 3.72 -16.23
CA VAL A 101 21.29 4.56 -15.92
C VAL A 101 20.07 4.05 -16.70
N GLN A 102 19.04 3.66 -15.97
CA GLN A 102 17.75 3.24 -16.54
C GLN A 102 16.66 4.25 -16.17
N VAL A 103 16.04 4.86 -17.18
CA VAL A 103 14.94 5.81 -17.00
C VAL A 103 13.62 5.13 -17.39
N ASN A 104 12.74 4.97 -16.41
CA ASN A 104 11.47 4.28 -16.50
C ASN A 104 10.32 5.30 -16.46
N LEU A 105 9.49 5.32 -17.51
CA LEU A 105 8.27 6.11 -17.55
C LEU A 105 7.08 5.29 -17.03
N ILE A 106 6.38 5.81 -16.02
CA ILE A 106 5.20 5.18 -15.43
C ILE A 106 3.99 6.10 -15.64
N GLU A 107 2.96 5.57 -16.31
CA GLU A 107 1.75 6.34 -16.63
C GLU A 107 0.86 6.57 -15.39
N VAL A 108 0.53 7.84 -15.17
CA VAL A 108 -0.48 8.27 -14.20
C VAL A 108 -1.85 8.27 -14.88
N LYS A 109 -2.64 7.22 -14.61
CA LYS A 109 -3.97 7.04 -15.22
C LYS A 109 -5.02 8.05 -14.76
N ARG A 110 -4.91 8.54 -13.52
CA ARG A 110 -5.90 9.45 -12.90
C ARG A 110 -5.24 10.75 -12.47
N ILE A 111 -5.30 11.73 -13.37
CA ILE A 111 -4.59 13.01 -13.24
C ILE A 111 -5.12 13.81 -12.04
N TYR A 112 -6.46 13.89 -11.89
CA TYR A 112 -7.10 14.64 -10.81
C TYR A 112 -7.09 13.92 -9.45
N SER A 113 -6.59 12.68 -9.39
CA SER A 113 -6.29 12.00 -8.12
C SER A 113 -4.95 12.49 -7.54
N GLN A 114 -4.04 13.01 -8.37
CA GLN A 114 -2.70 13.38 -7.93
C GLN A 114 -2.54 14.89 -7.72
N ALA A 115 -2.01 15.25 -6.55
CA ALA A 115 -1.90 16.64 -6.13
C ALA A 115 -0.90 17.44 -6.99
N GLN A 116 0.23 16.83 -7.37
CA GLN A 116 1.26 17.50 -8.17
C GLN A 116 0.77 17.72 -9.60
N SER A 117 0.14 16.73 -10.22
CA SER A 117 -0.51 16.86 -11.54
C SER A 117 -1.54 18.00 -11.59
N ILE A 118 -2.40 18.13 -10.57
CA ILE A 118 -3.34 19.26 -10.48
C ILE A 118 -2.57 20.59 -10.38
N ALA A 119 -1.51 20.66 -9.57
CA ALA A 119 -0.70 21.87 -9.44
C ALA A 119 -0.03 22.26 -10.77
N ASN A 120 0.44 21.28 -11.56
CA ASN A 120 1.03 21.50 -12.89
C ASN A 120 -0.01 22.05 -13.88
N ILE A 121 -1.23 21.49 -13.89
CA ILE A 121 -2.33 22.01 -14.73
C ILE A 121 -2.66 23.46 -14.38
N ILE A 122 -2.82 23.77 -13.09
CA ILE A 122 -3.10 25.13 -12.62
C ILE A 122 -1.97 26.08 -13.03
N ALA A 123 -0.71 25.66 -12.87
CA ALA A 123 0.44 26.47 -13.26
C ALA A 123 0.47 26.77 -14.76
N LYS A 124 0.18 25.77 -15.60
CA LYS A 124 0.06 25.94 -17.05
C LYS A 124 -1.06 26.90 -17.44
N GLN A 125 -2.24 26.74 -16.85
CA GLN A 125 -3.39 27.61 -17.14
C GLN A 125 -3.15 29.06 -16.68
N LEU A 126 -2.48 29.26 -15.55
CA LEU A 126 -2.06 30.59 -15.11
C LEU A 126 -1.06 31.20 -16.08
N LYS A 127 -0.06 30.45 -16.56
CA LYS A 127 0.88 30.93 -17.60
C LYS A 127 0.17 31.34 -18.90
N MET A 128 -0.94 30.69 -19.25
CA MET A 128 -1.81 31.07 -20.37
C MET A 128 -2.70 32.29 -20.08
N ARG A 129 -2.51 32.98 -18.94
CA ARG A 129 -3.27 34.17 -18.50
C ARG A 129 -4.76 33.95 -18.32
N LEU A 130 -5.19 32.72 -18.03
CA LEU A 130 -6.58 32.45 -17.69
C LEU A 130 -6.93 33.01 -16.29
N PRO A 131 -8.14 33.56 -16.08
CA PRO A 131 -8.57 34.07 -14.78
C PRO A 131 -8.48 33.00 -13.69
N SER A 132 -7.81 33.31 -12.58
CA SER A 132 -7.52 32.32 -11.53
C SER A 132 -8.78 31.74 -10.87
N ARG A 133 -9.89 32.50 -10.83
CA ARG A 133 -11.20 31.98 -10.37
C ARG A 133 -11.77 30.91 -11.31
N GLN A 134 -11.64 31.11 -12.63
CA GLN A 134 -12.13 30.16 -13.63
C GLN A 134 -11.31 28.87 -13.60
N ILE A 135 -9.99 28.98 -13.50
CA ILE A 135 -9.07 27.85 -13.35
C ILE A 135 -9.48 26.96 -12.18
N LEU A 136 -9.68 27.56 -11.00
CA LEU A 136 -10.06 26.81 -9.81
C LEU A 136 -11.42 26.14 -9.96
N LYS A 137 -12.43 26.84 -10.49
CA LYS A 137 -13.75 26.25 -10.77
C LYS A 137 -13.65 25.06 -11.73
N ASN A 138 -12.87 25.18 -12.81
CA ASN A 138 -12.69 24.11 -13.79
C ASN A 138 -12.06 22.86 -13.17
N VAL A 139 -11.08 23.02 -12.27
CA VAL A 139 -10.50 21.90 -11.53
C VAL A 139 -11.53 21.29 -10.58
N LEU A 140 -12.24 22.11 -9.80
CA LEU A 140 -13.24 21.65 -8.82
C LEU A 140 -14.36 20.83 -9.48
N ILE A 141 -14.85 21.25 -10.65
CA ILE A 141 -15.90 20.53 -11.39
C ILE A 141 -15.48 19.10 -11.74
N LYS A 142 -14.18 18.85 -11.95
CA LYS A 142 -13.66 17.55 -12.36
C LYS A 142 -13.43 16.59 -11.19
N LEU A 143 -13.26 17.09 -9.97
CA LEU A 143 -12.95 16.27 -8.79
C LEU A 143 -14.03 15.26 -8.38
N PRO A 144 -15.35 15.57 -8.43
CA PRO A 144 -16.40 14.61 -8.09
C PRO A 144 -16.39 13.34 -8.93
N PHE A 145 -15.89 13.41 -10.17
CA PHE A 145 -15.82 12.25 -11.06
C PHE A 145 -14.71 11.26 -10.66
N GLU A 146 -13.75 11.67 -9.84
CA GLU A 146 -12.67 10.82 -9.36
C GLU A 146 -13.06 10.10 -8.06
N LYS A 147 -13.42 8.82 -8.16
CA LYS A 147 -13.88 7.98 -7.03
C LYS A 147 -12.89 7.91 -5.85
N GLU A 148 -11.60 8.12 -6.09
CA GLU A 148 -10.55 8.06 -5.05
C GLU A 148 -10.51 9.32 -4.18
N VAL A 149 -10.97 10.46 -4.70
CA VAL A 149 -10.80 11.75 -4.07
C VAL A 149 -11.96 12.01 -3.11
N LYS A 150 -11.65 12.18 -1.82
CA LYS A 150 -12.63 12.50 -0.77
C LYS A 150 -12.60 13.97 -0.36
N GLY A 151 -11.54 14.68 -0.72
CA GLY A 151 -11.49 16.13 -0.62
C GLY A 151 -10.21 16.69 -1.19
N VAL A 152 -10.26 17.96 -1.55
CA VAL A 152 -9.14 18.71 -2.13
C VAL A 152 -9.11 20.09 -1.50
N LYS A 153 -7.91 20.62 -1.31
CA LYS A 153 -7.69 22.01 -0.92
C LYS A 153 -6.65 22.60 -1.86
N ILE A 154 -7.02 23.66 -2.55
CA ILE A 154 -6.16 24.40 -3.46
C ILE A 154 -5.93 25.78 -2.85
N GLU A 155 -4.67 26.19 -2.76
CA GLU A 155 -4.27 27.52 -2.31
C GLU A 155 -3.35 28.12 -3.38
N ILE A 156 -3.68 29.30 -3.87
CA ILE A 156 -2.88 30.08 -4.81
C ILE A 156 -2.52 31.41 -4.15
N LYS A 157 -1.25 31.82 -4.22
CA LYS A 157 -0.71 33.03 -3.58
C LYS A 157 0.15 33.81 -4.56
N GLY A 158 -0.06 35.12 -4.64
CA GLY A 158 0.75 36.02 -5.46
C GLY A 158 -0.08 37.16 -6.03
N ARG A 159 0.43 37.84 -7.05
CA ARG A 159 -0.31 38.86 -7.82
C ARG A 159 -1.33 38.18 -8.72
N LEU A 160 -2.51 37.89 -8.17
CA LEU A 160 -3.56 37.16 -8.88
C LEU A 160 -4.23 38.09 -9.88
N ASP A 161 -4.44 37.60 -11.10
CA ASP A 161 -5.15 38.34 -12.15
C ASP A 161 -4.50 39.74 -12.40
N GLU A 162 -3.16 39.79 -12.33
CA GLU A 162 -2.31 40.99 -12.54
C GLU A 162 -2.53 42.15 -11.55
N SER A 163 -3.11 41.88 -10.39
CA SER A 163 -3.24 42.89 -9.33
C SER A 163 -1.89 43.35 -8.77
N ASP A 164 -1.78 44.62 -8.37
CA ASP A 164 -0.56 45.15 -7.74
C ASP A 164 -0.26 44.51 -6.38
N ILE A 165 -1.30 44.28 -5.58
CA ILE A 165 -1.18 43.68 -4.26
C ILE A 165 -1.28 42.15 -4.38
N ALA A 166 -0.35 41.45 -3.72
CA ALA A 166 -0.41 39.99 -3.64
C ALA A 166 -1.61 39.53 -2.80
N ARG A 167 -2.40 38.60 -3.35
CA ARG A 167 -3.60 38.03 -2.71
C ARG A 167 -3.46 36.52 -2.57
N GLU A 168 -4.21 35.97 -1.62
CA GLU A 168 -4.36 34.53 -1.44
C GLU A 168 -5.80 34.13 -1.80
N ARG A 169 -5.95 33.14 -2.69
CA ARG A 169 -7.23 32.51 -3.00
C ARG A 169 -7.18 31.04 -2.59
N LYS A 170 -8.17 30.61 -1.80
CA LYS A 170 -8.30 29.25 -1.30
C LYS A 170 -9.61 28.66 -1.78
N GLU A 171 -9.57 27.45 -2.29
CA GLU A 171 -10.76 26.68 -2.67
C GLU A 171 -10.69 25.29 -2.06
N THR A 172 -11.81 24.81 -1.55
CA THR A 172 -11.91 23.50 -0.88
C THR A 172 -13.08 22.70 -1.41
N TYR A 173 -12.84 21.41 -1.60
CA TYR A 173 -13.83 20.41 -1.95
C TYR A 173 -13.80 19.29 -0.91
N GLY A 174 -14.97 18.84 -0.43
CA GLY A 174 -15.07 17.70 0.48
C GLY A 174 -14.32 17.87 1.80
N LYS A 175 -13.81 16.75 2.35
CA LYS A 175 -13.17 16.71 3.68
C LYS A 175 -11.65 16.83 3.59
N MET A 176 -11.02 17.56 4.52
CA MET A 176 -9.56 17.71 4.55
C MET A 176 -8.97 17.56 5.97
N PRO A 177 -8.85 16.33 6.49
CA PRO A 177 -8.28 16.08 7.82
C PRO A 177 -6.74 16.09 7.78
N ILE A 178 -6.12 17.27 7.96
CA ILE A 178 -4.66 17.44 7.86
C ILE A 178 -3.92 16.95 9.12
N SER A 179 -4.52 17.07 10.30
CA SER A 179 -3.92 16.67 11.57
C SER A 179 -3.93 15.16 11.81
N THR A 180 -4.84 14.43 11.18
CA THR A 180 -4.97 12.98 11.36
C THR A 180 -3.84 12.24 10.63
N ILE A 181 -2.92 11.60 11.35
CA ILE A 181 -1.78 10.87 10.76
C ILE A 181 -2.28 9.79 9.76
N ASP A 182 -3.37 9.10 10.11
CA ASP A 182 -3.98 8.06 9.26
C ASP A 182 -4.57 8.54 7.94
N SER A 183 -4.74 9.85 7.72
CA SER A 183 -5.28 10.32 6.45
C SER A 183 -4.25 10.14 5.33
N ASN A 184 -4.63 9.52 4.20
CA ASN A 184 -3.81 9.52 3.00
C ASN A 184 -3.99 10.87 2.30
N VAL A 185 -3.04 11.79 2.54
CA VAL A 185 -3.03 13.14 1.96
C VAL A 185 -1.81 13.29 1.07
N ASP A 186 -2.04 13.60 -0.19
CA ASP A 186 -1.01 13.97 -1.15
C ASP A 186 -0.83 15.49 -1.19
N VAL A 187 0.40 15.93 -1.39
CA VAL A 187 0.79 17.34 -1.43
C VAL A 187 1.45 17.61 -2.77
N GLY A 188 0.92 18.59 -3.49
CA GLY A 188 1.51 19.12 -4.72
C GLY A 188 1.89 20.58 -4.52
N ARG A 189 3.04 20.99 -5.06
CA ARG A 189 3.49 22.38 -5.07
C ARG A 189 4.06 22.71 -6.44
N ASN A 190 3.66 23.84 -6.99
CA ASN A 190 4.28 24.36 -8.20
C ASN A 190 4.29 25.89 -8.15
N LYS A 191 5.09 26.51 -9.03
CA LYS A 191 5.17 27.95 -9.23
C LYS A 191 4.81 28.28 -10.68
N ALA A 192 3.92 29.25 -10.87
CA ALA A 192 3.69 29.87 -12.16
C ALA A 192 4.51 31.16 -12.22
N ILE A 193 5.47 31.20 -13.15
CA ILE A 193 6.27 32.40 -13.42
C ILE A 193 5.54 33.15 -14.54
N LEU A 194 5.14 34.38 -14.27
CA LEU A 194 4.47 35.31 -15.18
C LEU A 194 5.32 36.57 -15.34
N SER A 195 4.96 37.42 -16.30
CA SER A 195 5.53 38.76 -16.45
C SER A 195 5.32 39.62 -15.19
N SER A 196 4.14 39.55 -14.57
CA SER A 196 3.78 40.33 -13.39
C SER A 196 4.43 39.85 -12.09
N GLY A 197 4.97 38.63 -12.07
CA GLY A 197 5.63 38.02 -10.91
C GLY A 197 5.44 36.51 -10.82
N THR A 198 5.79 35.94 -9.67
CA THR A 198 5.63 34.50 -9.41
C THR A 198 4.39 34.23 -8.56
N ILE A 199 3.54 33.32 -9.02
CA ILE A 199 2.38 32.82 -8.28
C ILE A 199 2.71 31.43 -7.73
N GLY A 200 2.61 31.27 -6.41
CA GLY A 200 2.78 30.00 -5.71
C GLY A 200 1.48 29.21 -5.65
N ILE A 201 1.54 27.93 -6.00
CA ILE A 201 0.39 27.02 -6.01
C ILE A 201 0.67 25.89 -5.04
N LYS A 202 -0.30 25.58 -4.19
CA LYS A 202 -0.27 24.47 -3.26
C LYS A 202 -1.58 23.70 -3.33
N VAL A 203 -1.49 22.40 -3.57
CA VAL A 203 -2.64 21.51 -3.67
C VAL A 203 -2.49 20.41 -2.62
N LEU A 204 -3.57 20.11 -1.92
CA LEU A 204 -3.69 18.96 -1.02
C LEU A 204 -4.85 18.10 -1.53
N VAL A 205 -4.59 16.80 -1.74
CA VAL A 205 -5.63 15.84 -2.13
C VAL A 205 -5.75 14.78 -1.04
N TYR A 206 -6.96 14.59 -0.52
CA TYR A 206 -7.28 13.57 0.47
C TYR A 206 -7.94 12.37 -0.21
N LYS A 207 -7.28 11.21 -0.14
CA LYS A 207 -7.73 9.95 -0.76
C LYS A 207 -8.47 9.02 0.21
N GLY A 208 -8.84 9.54 1.38
CA GLY A 208 -9.40 8.74 2.47
C GLY A 208 -8.37 8.31 3.51
N ARG A 209 -8.85 7.63 4.56
CA ARG A 209 -7.97 7.06 5.57
C ARG A 209 -7.15 5.92 4.96
N PHE A 210 -5.85 5.96 5.19
CA PHE A 210 -4.95 4.86 4.96
C PHE A 210 -5.25 3.77 5.99
N TRP A 211 -6.18 2.89 5.65
CA TRP A 211 -6.22 1.61 6.32
C TRP A 211 -5.04 0.86 5.73
N LYS A 212 -3.95 0.72 6.48
CA LYS A 212 -2.85 -0.21 6.16
C LYS A 212 -3.54 -1.47 5.71
N LYS A 213 -3.55 -1.69 4.38
CA LYS A 213 -4.51 -2.55 3.66
C LYS A 213 -4.71 -3.70 4.60
N LYS A 214 -5.90 -3.79 5.25
CA LYS A 214 -6.20 -4.88 6.18
C LYS A 214 -5.62 -6.05 5.42
N ILE A 215 -4.59 -6.73 5.98
CA ILE A 215 -4.20 -8.05 5.46
C ILE A 215 -5.56 -8.63 5.13
N ASN A 216 -5.83 -8.96 3.85
CA ASN A 216 -7.16 -9.40 3.46
C ASN A 216 -7.32 -10.68 4.27
N ILE A 217 -7.84 -10.54 5.48
CA ILE A 217 -8.10 -11.59 6.43
C ILE A 217 -9.40 -12.07 5.85
N MET A 218 -9.25 -12.89 4.81
CA MET A 218 -10.31 -13.38 3.96
C MET A 218 -11.25 -14.29 4.76
N LEU A 219 -10.83 -14.68 5.99
CA LEU A 219 -11.56 -15.47 6.96
C LEU A 219 -11.87 -14.64 8.23
N ILE A 220 -12.91 -13.81 8.16
CA ILE A 220 -13.58 -13.18 9.32
C ILE A 220 -15.09 -13.40 9.16
N PRO A 221 -15.85 -13.68 10.22
CA PRO A 221 -17.30 -13.71 10.15
C PRO A 221 -17.86 -12.35 9.73
N LYS A 222 -18.73 -12.37 8.71
CA LYS A 222 -19.43 -11.17 8.23
C LYS A 222 -20.35 -10.56 9.31
N LYS A 223 -20.99 -11.42 10.11
CA LYS A 223 -21.82 -11.07 11.26
C LYS A 223 -21.61 -12.10 12.37
N THR A 224 -21.65 -11.68 13.62
CA THR A 224 -21.69 -12.57 14.79
C THR A 224 -22.87 -12.21 15.67
N LYS A 225 -23.49 -13.20 16.33
CA LYS A 225 -24.60 -12.97 17.26
C LYS A 225 -24.19 -12.06 18.42
N TYR A 226 -23.00 -12.30 18.97
CA TYR A 226 -22.39 -11.46 19.99
C TYR A 226 -21.03 -10.96 19.54
N ARG A 227 -20.65 -9.76 20.00
CA ARG A 227 -19.34 -9.18 19.75
C ARG A 227 -18.26 -9.84 20.61
N TYR A 228 -18.58 -10.16 21.87
CA TYR A 228 -17.63 -10.70 22.86
C TYR A 228 -18.09 -12.06 23.39
N ASN A 229 -17.73 -13.11 22.67
CA ASN A 229 -18.10 -14.48 23.04
C ASN A 229 -17.38 -14.94 24.32
N HIS A 230 -17.95 -15.96 24.97
CA HIS A 230 -17.22 -16.77 25.96
C HIS A 230 -16.21 -17.66 25.23
N SER A 231 -15.12 -18.02 25.91
CA SER A 231 -14.13 -18.97 25.37
C SER A 231 -14.73 -20.37 25.30
N TYR A 232 -14.56 -21.07 24.19
CA TYR A 232 -14.93 -22.47 24.05
C TYR A 232 -13.72 -23.37 24.26
N SER A 233 -13.87 -24.44 25.05
CA SER A 233 -12.80 -25.43 25.22
C SER A 233 -12.54 -26.19 23.91
N TYR A 234 -11.26 -26.42 23.61
CA TYR A 234 -10.80 -27.27 22.50
C TYR A 234 -10.59 -28.73 22.93
N GLU A 235 -10.93 -29.09 24.17
CA GLU A 235 -10.80 -30.44 24.71
C GLU A 235 -11.91 -31.39 24.20
N GLY A 236 -11.60 -32.68 24.22
CA GLY A 236 -12.45 -33.77 23.75
C GLY A 236 -12.47 -33.93 22.22
N TYR A 237 -13.49 -34.63 21.72
CA TYR A 237 -13.66 -34.94 20.30
C TYR A 237 -14.67 -34.01 19.61
N PRO A 238 -14.48 -33.65 18.32
CA PRO A 238 -15.41 -32.81 17.58
C PRO A 238 -16.71 -33.58 17.31
N LYS A 239 -17.87 -32.92 17.34
CA LYS A 239 -19.15 -33.57 17.03
C LYS A 239 -19.28 -34.00 15.57
N GLY A 240 -18.66 -33.26 14.65
CA GLY A 240 -18.63 -33.54 13.21
C GLY A 240 -17.27 -33.22 12.61
N ASN A 241 -17.14 -33.31 11.28
CA ASN A 241 -15.89 -33.00 10.57
C ASN A 241 -14.69 -33.90 10.97
N ARG A 242 -14.96 -35.20 11.17
CA ARG A 242 -13.96 -36.22 11.56
C ARG A 242 -13.36 -37.00 10.39
N VAL A 243 -14.10 -37.06 9.29
CA VAL A 243 -13.82 -37.87 8.10
C VAL A 243 -13.80 -36.95 6.87
N VAL A 244 -12.91 -37.25 5.91
CA VAL A 244 -12.77 -36.44 4.69
C VAL A 244 -14.04 -36.60 3.88
N SER A 245 -14.76 -35.52 3.60
CA SER A 245 -16.08 -35.64 2.94
C SER A 245 -16.08 -35.22 1.47
N PHE A 246 -15.30 -34.21 1.10
CA PHE A 246 -15.27 -33.66 -0.25
C PHE A 246 -14.00 -34.06 -1.02
N GLY A 247 -12.86 -34.06 -0.34
CA GLY A 247 -11.56 -34.41 -0.90
C GLY A 247 -11.27 -35.91 -0.99
N GLU A 248 -10.09 -36.23 -1.48
CA GLU A 248 -9.48 -37.59 -1.43
C GLU A 248 -8.51 -37.70 -0.25
N PHE A 249 -7.80 -36.60 0.05
CA PHE A 249 -6.84 -36.49 1.14
C PHE A 249 -7.21 -35.34 2.07
N GLY A 250 -6.98 -35.51 3.38
CA GLY A 250 -7.26 -34.50 4.40
C GLY A 250 -6.16 -34.35 5.43
N LEU A 251 -6.08 -33.16 6.04
CA LEU A 251 -5.22 -32.90 7.19
C LEU A 251 -6.06 -32.96 8.47
N LYS A 252 -5.87 -34.01 9.27
CA LYS A 252 -6.57 -34.27 10.53
C LYS A 252 -5.70 -33.84 11.72
N THR A 253 -6.28 -33.14 12.68
CA THR A 253 -5.60 -32.84 13.95
C THR A 253 -5.57 -34.06 14.86
N GLN A 254 -4.49 -34.24 15.61
CA GLN A 254 -4.40 -35.24 16.69
C GLN A 254 -4.58 -34.58 18.07
N GLU A 255 -4.41 -33.26 18.16
CA GLU A 255 -4.56 -32.48 19.39
C GLU A 255 -5.56 -31.33 19.18
N GLY A 256 -6.19 -30.88 20.26
CA GLY A 256 -7.08 -29.72 20.24
C GLY A 256 -6.29 -28.40 20.33
N ALA A 257 -6.73 -27.37 19.60
CA ALA A 257 -6.12 -26.05 19.64
C ALA A 257 -7.03 -24.92 19.12
N TYR A 258 -6.65 -23.69 19.46
CA TYR A 258 -7.16 -22.49 18.79
C TYR A 258 -6.33 -22.19 17.54
N ILE A 259 -6.95 -22.24 16.36
CA ILE A 259 -6.29 -21.94 15.09
C ILE A 259 -6.71 -20.55 14.62
N THR A 260 -5.75 -19.65 14.43
CA THR A 260 -6.03 -18.28 14.01
C THR A 260 -6.39 -18.20 12.54
N ASN A 261 -7.19 -17.21 12.16
CA ASN A 261 -7.50 -16.90 10.76
C ASN A 261 -6.24 -16.76 9.87
N ARG A 262 -5.16 -16.19 10.41
CA ARG A 262 -3.85 -16.05 9.74
C ARG A 262 -3.21 -17.40 9.44
N GLN A 263 -3.29 -18.36 10.36
CA GLN A 263 -2.74 -19.71 10.18
C GLN A 263 -3.54 -20.50 9.14
N ILE A 264 -4.88 -20.36 9.15
CA ILE A 264 -5.74 -20.99 8.15
C ILE A 264 -5.42 -20.43 6.75
N GLU A 265 -5.27 -19.11 6.63
CA GLU A 265 -4.86 -18.49 5.37
C GLU A 265 -3.44 -18.88 4.94
N ALA A 266 -2.50 -19.02 5.88
CA ALA A 266 -1.13 -19.43 5.58
C ALA A 266 -1.08 -20.85 5.00
N GLY A 267 -1.83 -21.79 5.57
CA GLY A 267 -1.98 -23.14 5.03
C GLY A 267 -2.65 -23.12 3.66
N ARG A 268 -3.74 -22.36 3.49
CA ARG A 268 -4.41 -22.21 2.18
C ARG A 268 -3.48 -21.66 1.10
N LYS A 269 -2.76 -20.57 1.39
CA LYS A 269 -1.83 -19.94 0.45
C LYS A 269 -0.69 -20.90 0.06
N PHE A 270 -0.29 -21.78 0.99
CA PHE A 270 0.71 -22.81 0.71
C PHE A 270 0.17 -23.93 -0.19
N ILE A 271 -1.06 -24.40 0.06
CA ILE A 271 -1.70 -25.49 -0.71
C ILE A 271 -2.05 -25.02 -2.13
N SER A 272 -2.57 -23.80 -2.27
CA SER A 272 -3.19 -23.30 -3.51
C SER A 272 -2.34 -23.47 -4.78
N PRO A 273 -1.02 -23.14 -4.83
CA PRO A 273 -0.20 -23.33 -6.03
C PRO A 273 -0.15 -24.76 -6.55
N TYR A 274 -0.20 -25.75 -5.66
CA TYR A 274 -0.13 -27.17 -6.03
C TYR A 274 -1.47 -27.72 -6.52
N VAL A 275 -2.57 -27.08 -6.14
CA VAL A 275 -3.94 -27.50 -6.49
C VAL A 275 -4.44 -26.82 -7.78
N LYS A 276 -3.98 -25.60 -8.07
CA LYS A 276 -4.51 -24.68 -9.11
C LYS A 276 -4.66 -25.24 -10.53
N LYS A 277 -3.93 -26.27 -10.95
CA LYS A 277 -3.97 -26.77 -12.34
C LYS A 277 -5.02 -27.86 -12.60
N THR A 278 -5.35 -28.68 -11.60
CA THR A 278 -6.19 -29.89 -11.80
C THR A 278 -7.13 -30.19 -10.63
N GLY A 279 -6.88 -29.61 -9.45
CA GLY A 279 -7.49 -30.05 -8.22
C GLY A 279 -8.46 -29.04 -7.60
N LYS A 280 -9.15 -29.50 -6.55
CA LYS A 280 -9.97 -28.67 -5.67
C LYS A 280 -9.44 -28.77 -4.25
N MET A 281 -9.54 -27.68 -3.48
CA MET A 281 -9.24 -27.68 -2.06
C MET A 281 -10.42 -27.14 -1.25
N TRP A 282 -10.60 -27.68 -0.06
CA TRP A 282 -11.59 -27.22 0.91
C TRP A 282 -10.91 -26.84 2.21
N ILE A 283 -11.43 -25.79 2.84
CA ILE A 283 -11.11 -25.42 4.21
C ILE A 283 -12.34 -25.79 5.03
N ARG A 284 -12.15 -26.72 5.96
CA ARG A 284 -13.24 -27.31 6.74
C ARG A 284 -13.49 -26.58 8.05
N VAL A 285 -12.58 -25.70 8.45
CA VAL A 285 -12.65 -24.92 9.69
C VAL A 285 -12.80 -23.44 9.38
N PHE A 286 -13.67 -22.76 10.12
CA PHE A 286 -13.91 -21.33 9.98
C PHE A 286 -13.66 -20.62 11.31
N PRO A 287 -12.91 -19.49 11.33
CA PRO A 287 -12.59 -18.77 12.55
C PRO A 287 -13.80 -17.95 13.03
N HIS A 288 -14.67 -18.59 13.81
CA HIS A 288 -15.93 -18.03 14.29
C HIS A 288 -15.84 -17.37 15.67
N LEU A 289 -14.75 -17.58 16.42
CA LEU A 289 -14.58 -17.09 17.77
C LEU A 289 -13.64 -15.88 17.82
N GLY A 290 -14.11 -14.73 18.31
CA GLY A 290 -13.27 -13.56 18.55
C GLY A 290 -12.52 -13.69 19.88
N LYS A 291 -11.18 -13.78 19.84
CA LYS A 291 -10.32 -13.83 21.02
C LYS A 291 -9.94 -12.41 21.44
N THR A 292 -10.32 -12.04 22.65
CA THR A 292 -10.03 -10.72 23.22
C THR A 292 -8.71 -10.71 23.97
N LYS A 293 -7.98 -9.59 23.89
CA LYS A 293 -6.79 -9.35 24.69
C LYS A 293 -6.82 -7.93 25.26
N LYS A 294 -6.37 -7.79 26.50
CA LYS A 294 -6.14 -6.47 27.11
C LYS A 294 -4.76 -5.97 26.74
N SER A 295 -4.61 -4.66 26.61
CA SER A 295 -3.31 -4.04 26.42
C SER A 295 -2.38 -4.32 27.60
N VAL A 296 -1.08 -4.38 27.33
CA VAL A 296 -0.05 -4.51 28.35
C VAL A 296 -0.05 -3.24 29.21
N GLY A 297 -0.15 -3.37 30.54
CA GLY A 297 -0.17 -2.24 31.48
C GLY A 297 -1.55 -1.81 31.99
N VAL A 298 -2.64 -2.48 31.60
CA VAL A 298 -3.97 -2.21 32.17
C VAL A 298 -4.09 -2.83 33.56
N ARG A 299 -4.58 -2.06 34.54
CA ARG A 299 -4.86 -2.54 35.91
C ARG A 299 -5.83 -3.72 35.89
N MET A 300 -5.71 -4.60 36.89
CA MET A 300 -6.62 -5.73 37.06
C MET A 300 -8.04 -5.19 37.27
N GLY A 301 -8.99 -5.61 36.43
CA GLY A 301 -10.39 -5.17 36.43
C GLY A 301 -11.22 -6.06 35.50
N SER A 302 -12.53 -6.17 35.69
CA SER A 302 -13.37 -7.26 35.15
C SER A 302 -13.77 -7.17 33.65
N GLY A 303 -13.48 -6.06 32.97
CA GLY A 303 -13.89 -5.86 31.56
C GLY A 303 -13.10 -6.71 30.55
N LYS A 304 -13.77 -7.24 29.51
CA LYS A 304 -13.10 -7.86 28.34
C LYS A 304 -12.42 -6.80 27.47
N GLY A 305 -11.23 -7.12 26.93
CA GLY A 305 -10.50 -6.25 26.01
C GLY A 305 -11.08 -6.23 24.59
N SER A 306 -10.43 -5.53 23.67
CA SER A 306 -10.77 -5.56 22.24
C SER A 306 -10.47 -6.94 21.62
N ILE A 307 -11.22 -7.32 20.58
CA ILE A 307 -10.95 -8.53 19.79
C ILE A 307 -9.64 -8.31 19.03
N GLU A 308 -8.63 -9.13 19.31
CA GLU A 308 -7.32 -9.07 18.64
C GLU A 308 -7.30 -10.00 17.43
N GLU A 309 -7.82 -11.23 17.59
CA GLU A 309 -7.78 -12.27 16.57
C GLU A 309 -9.10 -13.04 16.49
N TRP A 310 -9.39 -13.55 15.28
CA TRP A 310 -10.47 -14.52 15.09
C TRP A 310 -9.86 -15.92 15.00
N VAL A 311 -10.40 -16.83 15.79
CA VAL A 311 -9.90 -18.20 15.93
C VAL A 311 -10.99 -19.22 15.63
N ALA A 312 -10.59 -20.36 15.07
CA ALA A 312 -11.38 -21.57 15.00
C ALA A 312 -10.99 -22.46 16.18
N VAL A 313 -11.98 -22.94 16.92
CA VAL A 313 -11.76 -23.95 17.96
C VAL A 313 -11.76 -25.31 17.30
N VAL A 314 -10.61 -25.98 17.31
CA VAL A 314 -10.40 -27.25 16.65
C VAL A 314 -10.10 -28.29 17.71
N LYS A 315 -10.83 -29.41 17.69
CA LYS A 315 -10.67 -30.50 18.65
C LYS A 315 -9.82 -31.62 18.04
N SER A 316 -9.38 -32.58 18.86
CA SER A 316 -8.64 -33.75 18.36
C SER A 316 -9.49 -34.56 17.38
N GLY A 317 -8.95 -34.86 16.20
CA GLY A 317 -9.63 -35.60 15.14
C GLY A 317 -10.38 -34.74 14.13
N THR A 318 -10.29 -33.41 14.20
CA THR A 318 -10.95 -32.50 13.25
C THR A 318 -10.15 -32.40 11.96
N ILE A 319 -10.82 -32.40 10.81
CA ILE A 319 -10.18 -32.15 9.52
C ILE A 319 -10.14 -30.65 9.24
N ILE A 320 -8.96 -30.13 8.91
CA ILE A 320 -8.74 -28.70 8.64
C ILE A 320 -8.81 -28.40 7.15
N TYR A 321 -8.09 -29.18 6.34
CA TYR A 321 -8.02 -29.04 4.89
C TYR A 321 -8.37 -30.35 4.21
N GLU A 322 -8.97 -30.26 3.04
CA GLU A 322 -9.15 -31.38 2.12
C GLU A 322 -8.66 -31.00 0.73
N ILE A 323 -8.11 -31.96 -0.01
CA ILE A 323 -7.62 -31.78 -1.38
C ILE A 323 -8.15 -32.94 -2.25
N LYS A 324 -8.50 -32.64 -3.50
CA LYS A 324 -8.91 -33.58 -4.54
C LYS A 324 -8.14 -33.30 -5.83
N GLY A 325 -7.84 -34.33 -6.63
CA GLY A 325 -7.31 -34.17 -7.99
C GLY A 325 -5.79 -33.89 -8.03
N VAL A 326 -5.07 -34.45 -7.05
CA VAL A 326 -3.62 -34.36 -6.90
C VAL A 326 -3.09 -35.75 -6.58
N SER A 327 -1.92 -36.12 -7.12
CA SER A 327 -1.30 -37.41 -6.83
C SER A 327 -1.00 -37.59 -5.33
N LYS A 328 -1.10 -38.83 -4.84
CA LYS A 328 -0.91 -39.18 -3.41
C LYS A 328 0.40 -38.62 -2.84
N SER A 329 1.52 -38.80 -3.53
CA SER A 329 2.84 -38.30 -3.08
C SER A 329 2.87 -36.78 -2.87
N VAL A 330 2.25 -36.03 -3.79
CA VAL A 330 2.18 -34.57 -3.72
C VAL A 330 1.20 -34.15 -2.62
N ALA A 331 0.03 -34.79 -2.52
CA ALA A 331 -0.97 -34.48 -1.51
C ALA A 331 -0.40 -34.62 -0.09
N TYR A 332 0.28 -35.73 0.21
CA TYR A 332 0.94 -35.94 1.51
C TYR A 332 2.00 -34.89 1.80
N LYS A 333 2.88 -34.58 0.83
CA LYS A 333 3.94 -33.57 1.00
C LYS A 333 3.35 -32.18 1.24
N VAL A 334 2.30 -31.82 0.52
CA VAL A 334 1.64 -30.51 0.60
C VAL A 334 0.88 -30.36 1.91
N LEU A 335 0.08 -31.36 2.30
CA LEU A 335 -0.69 -31.32 3.55
C LEU A 335 0.22 -31.32 4.78
N LYS A 336 1.32 -32.08 4.76
CA LYS A 336 2.33 -32.06 5.84
C LYS A 336 2.94 -30.66 6.00
N LYS A 337 3.39 -30.04 4.91
CA LYS A 337 3.93 -28.67 4.93
C LYS A 337 2.88 -27.62 5.31
N ALA A 338 1.61 -27.85 5.00
CA ALA A 338 0.51 -26.99 5.46
C ALA A 338 0.27 -27.15 6.97
N GLY A 339 0.37 -28.37 7.50
CA GLY A 339 0.30 -28.67 8.94
C GLY A 339 1.39 -27.96 9.74
N ASP A 340 2.59 -27.80 9.17
CA ASP A 340 3.68 -27.04 9.78
C ASP A 340 3.38 -25.55 9.99
N LYS A 341 2.30 -25.02 9.40
CA LYS A 341 1.84 -23.63 9.57
C LYS A 341 0.81 -23.47 10.69
N LEU A 342 0.36 -24.57 11.31
CA LEU A 342 -0.59 -24.58 12.42
C LEU A 342 0.06 -24.07 13.73
N PRO A 343 -0.75 -23.73 14.76
CA PRO A 343 -0.22 -23.16 16.00
C PRO A 343 0.88 -24.00 16.64
N LYS A 344 1.85 -23.29 17.23
CA LYS A 344 2.85 -23.86 18.14
C LYS A 344 2.32 -23.68 19.56
N ASN A 345 2.32 -24.74 20.36
CA ASN A 345 1.92 -24.63 21.75
C ASN A 345 3.12 -24.13 22.59
N ASN A 346 2.91 -23.14 23.46
CA ASN A 346 3.80 -22.70 24.55
C ASN A 346 5.29 -23.07 24.43
N GLY A 347 5.98 -22.61 23.38
CA GLY A 347 7.42 -22.80 23.23
C GLY A 347 7.92 -24.23 22.94
N LYS A 348 7.08 -25.28 22.86
CA LYS A 348 7.49 -26.64 22.42
C LYS A 348 6.41 -27.39 21.62
N ALA A 349 6.87 -28.01 20.52
CA ALA A 349 6.22 -28.84 19.50
C ALA A 349 4.95 -28.29 18.79
N LYS A 350 4.89 -28.54 17.47
CA LYS A 350 3.76 -28.25 16.58
C LYS A 350 2.55 -29.08 17.04
N ILE A 351 1.32 -28.54 16.96
CA ILE A 351 0.11 -29.37 17.11
C ILE A 351 0.28 -30.63 16.27
N LYS A 352 0.08 -31.79 16.90
CA LYS A 352 0.20 -33.06 16.18
C LYS A 352 -0.91 -33.16 15.13
N TYR A 353 -0.55 -33.60 13.94
CA TYR A 353 -1.48 -33.77 12.81
C TYR A 353 -1.14 -35.03 12.04
N LYS A 354 -2.14 -35.63 11.41
CA LYS A 354 -2.02 -36.79 10.52
C LYS A 354 -2.64 -36.45 9.16
N VAL A 355 -1.99 -36.84 8.08
CA VAL A 355 -2.61 -36.85 6.76
C VAL A 355 -3.41 -38.14 6.63
N VAL A 356 -4.69 -38.02 6.27
CA VAL A 356 -5.65 -39.13 6.17
C VAL A 356 -6.24 -39.18 4.76
N GLU A 357 -6.61 -40.39 4.34
CA GLU A 357 -7.35 -40.61 3.09
C GLU A 357 -8.86 -40.68 3.36
N ARG A 358 -9.67 -40.65 2.30
CA ARG A 358 -11.14 -40.56 2.45
C ARG A 358 -11.80 -41.72 3.21
N ASN A 359 -11.15 -42.87 3.24
CA ASN A 359 -11.68 -44.10 3.83
C ASN A 359 -10.87 -44.56 5.06
N GLU A 360 -9.97 -43.72 5.59
CA GLU A 360 -9.28 -43.88 6.89
C GLU A 360 -9.92 -43.02 7.99
#